data_AF-A0A6B8REQ8-F1
#
_entry.id   AF-A0A6B8REQ8-F1
#
_cell.length_a   1.000
_cell.length_b   1.000
_cell.length_c   1.000
_cell.angle_alpha   90.00
_cell.angle_beta   90.00
_cell.angle_gamma   90.00
#
_symmetry.space_group_name_H-M   'P 1'
#
loop_
_entity.id
_entity.type
_entity.pdbx_description
1 polymer ?
#
loop_
_entity_poly.entity_id
_entity_poly.type
_entity_poly.pdbx_seq_one_letter_code
_entity_poly.pdbx_strand_id
1 'polypeptide(L)'
;MNEELQECEKLIQSYIVRNSEEDGFVAYENVQAALTGVSIVLGKAQDNIQNQDYVQAVKLCLTVLHAMILLLESADDSAGYVGDAITDALELIGTIAQAEVSLNSMQNASLFELLTDESTNVIYDGWSEWSLTLLKVCVSLTDTLDKRVVLEGYFQKLLEQNQDNTWVADRLNEQIKNLLYQLILKHEGEGQAAEFNSSNLTIASFRERAIKAEMDKGNYKQAEQLALEGEEQDHEWNTLVFKWKQLRYEAYKRSNQLEQQQKLAVEFVLNNHFNYYAELKLTYASADWSEMYPHLIQTLEQQQNTFQKVYTQILVEEKEWAKLLEYVKQSPSRVELFYTYLIKTFPGEVFDLFKQHIEQMASQASSRKDYKAVCKVIRLFKKAGKDAPVQEIVRKLLELYPKKLAFQDELSQI
;
A
#
# COMPACT_ATOMS: atom_id res chain seq x y z
N MET A 1 -8.16 20.29 35.69
CA MET A 1 -7.09 19.80 34.80
C MET A 1 -5.90 19.45 35.68
N ASN A 2 -5.29 18.27 35.50
CA ASN A 2 -4.14 17.80 36.31
C ASN A 2 -2.90 18.66 35.99
N GLU A 3 -2.12 19.05 37.00
CA GLU A 3 -0.94 19.93 36.86
C GLU A 3 0.09 19.33 35.88
N GLU A 4 0.27 18.01 35.93
CA GLU A 4 1.16 17.27 35.03
C GLU A 4 0.77 17.37 33.55
N LEU A 5 -0.52 17.33 33.23
CA LEU A 5 -0.98 17.40 31.83
C LEU A 5 -0.69 18.78 31.25
N GLN A 6 -0.86 19.84 32.04
CA GLN A 6 -0.53 21.20 31.63
C GLN A 6 0.98 21.37 31.43
N GLU A 7 1.81 20.70 32.24
CA GLU A 7 3.25 20.69 32.03
C GLU A 7 3.64 19.94 30.74
N CYS A 8 2.97 18.83 30.44
CA CYS A 8 3.21 18.06 29.21
C CYS A 8 2.78 18.85 27.96
N GLU A 9 1.63 19.52 28.01
CA GLU A 9 1.16 20.41 26.94
C GLU A 9 2.14 21.56 26.70
N LYS A 10 2.57 22.24 27.78
CA LYS A 10 3.60 23.30 27.70
C LYS A 10 4.92 22.77 27.15
N LEU A 11 5.31 21.56 27.52
CA LEU A 11 6.53 20.92 27.02
C LEU A 11 6.44 20.73 25.50
N ILE A 12 5.37 20.10 25.00
CA ILE A 12 5.14 19.92 23.56
C ILE A 12 5.17 21.27 22.85
N GLN A 13 4.39 22.23 23.33
CA GLN A 13 4.30 23.56 22.72
C GLN A 13 5.64 24.29 22.71
N SER A 14 6.45 24.15 23.76
CA SER A 14 7.77 24.80 23.84
C SER A 14 8.74 24.29 22.76
N TYR A 15 8.68 23.00 22.41
CA TYR A 15 9.48 22.44 21.32
C TYR A 15 8.95 22.84 19.95
N ILE A 16 7.63 22.87 19.75
CA ILE A 16 7.03 23.36 18.50
C ILE A 16 7.45 24.80 18.26
N VAL A 17 7.14 25.72 19.20
CA VAL A 17 7.41 27.16 19.06
C VAL A 17 8.91 27.45 18.85
N ARG A 18 9.80 26.71 19.51
CA ARG A 18 11.24 26.90 19.36
C ARG A 18 11.75 26.55 17.95
N ASN A 19 11.03 25.68 17.25
CA ASN A 19 11.40 25.16 15.93
C ASN A 19 10.47 25.65 14.81
N SER A 20 9.53 26.54 15.14
CA SER A 20 8.69 27.27 14.19
C SER A 20 9.37 28.54 13.69
N GLU A 21 8.98 28.97 12.49
CA GLU A 21 9.28 30.29 11.93
C GLU A 21 8.45 31.39 12.63
N GLU A 22 8.68 32.66 12.28
CA GLU A 22 7.99 33.81 12.90
C GLU A 22 6.48 33.78 12.72
N ASP A 23 5.99 33.13 11.66
CA ASP A 23 4.56 32.95 11.37
C ASP A 23 3.94 31.71 12.04
N GLY A 24 4.74 30.94 12.78
CA GLY A 24 4.32 29.72 13.46
C GLY A 24 4.51 28.43 12.64
N PHE A 25 4.90 28.53 11.37
CA PHE A 25 5.08 27.36 10.51
C PHE A 25 6.34 26.56 10.87
N VAL A 26 6.24 25.23 10.91
CA VAL A 26 7.39 24.34 11.13
C VAL A 26 7.89 23.79 9.80
N ALA A 27 9.05 24.30 9.35
CA ALA A 27 9.71 23.83 8.14
C ALA A 27 10.16 22.37 8.23
N TYR A 28 10.24 21.70 7.08
CA TYR A 28 10.54 20.27 6.93
C TYR A 28 11.75 19.81 7.77
N GLU A 29 12.87 20.55 7.69
CA GLU A 29 14.10 20.23 8.41
C GLU A 29 13.98 20.31 9.95
N ASN A 30 12.97 21.02 10.44
CA ASN A 30 12.77 21.32 11.85
C ASN A 30 11.67 20.48 12.50
N VAL A 31 10.85 19.76 11.71
CA VAL A 31 9.74 18.94 12.21
C VAL A 31 10.22 17.94 13.25
N GLN A 32 11.30 17.21 12.97
CA GLN A 32 11.81 16.20 13.89
C GLN A 32 12.26 16.82 15.24
N ALA A 33 12.84 18.02 15.21
CA ALA A 33 13.22 18.74 16.42
C ALA A 33 11.97 19.23 17.19
N ALA A 34 10.96 19.73 16.49
CA ALA A 34 9.67 20.14 17.06
C ALA A 34 8.96 18.99 17.79
N LEU A 35 9.06 17.77 17.28
CA LEU A 35 8.45 16.57 17.86
C LEU A 35 9.17 16.01 19.10
N THR A 36 10.31 16.59 19.53
CA THR A 36 11.04 16.10 20.71
C THR A 36 10.17 16.12 21.98
N GLY A 37 9.36 17.17 22.15
CA GLY A 37 8.42 17.26 23.29
C GLY A 37 7.38 16.16 23.26
N VAL A 38 6.91 15.78 22.07
CA VAL A 38 5.93 14.70 21.85
C VAL A 38 6.52 13.36 22.22
N SER A 39 7.74 13.04 21.74
CA SER A 39 8.40 11.79 22.09
C SER A 39 8.59 11.62 23.61
N ILE A 40 8.89 12.71 24.33
CA ILE A 40 9.00 12.69 25.79
C ILE A 40 7.64 12.37 26.44
N VAL A 41 6.56 12.99 25.98
CA VAL A 41 5.22 12.77 26.53
C VAL A 41 4.70 11.36 26.22
N LEU A 42 4.97 10.82 25.03
CA LEU A 42 4.66 9.43 24.69
C LEU A 42 5.48 8.44 25.55
N GLY A 43 6.75 8.74 25.82
CA GLY A 43 7.56 7.98 26.78
C GLY A 43 6.92 7.95 28.18
N LYS A 44 6.44 9.10 28.68
CA LYS A 44 5.69 9.14 29.94
C LYS A 44 4.40 8.33 29.89
N ALA A 45 3.68 8.34 28.78
CA ALA A 45 2.48 7.52 28.61
C ALA A 45 2.83 6.02 28.72
N GLN A 46 3.93 5.58 28.10
CA GLN A 46 4.44 4.21 28.22
C GLN A 46 4.81 3.86 29.67
N ASP A 47 5.48 4.76 30.39
CA ASP A 47 5.80 4.55 31.81
C ASP A 47 4.52 4.38 32.66
N ASN A 48 3.48 5.18 32.39
CA ASN A 48 2.18 5.05 33.06
C ASN A 48 1.49 3.71 32.73
N ILE A 49 1.60 3.21 31.50
CA ILE A 49 1.11 1.87 31.12
C ILE A 49 1.82 0.79 31.94
N GLN A 50 3.15 0.87 32.08
CA GLN A 50 3.92 -0.09 32.88
C GLN A 50 3.52 -0.07 34.36
N ASN A 51 3.17 1.11 34.88
CA ASN A 51 2.69 1.30 36.24
C ASN A 51 1.17 1.03 36.41
N GLN A 52 0.48 0.58 35.36
CA GLN A 52 -0.97 0.33 35.33
C GLN A 52 -1.83 1.57 35.59
N ASP A 53 -1.28 2.77 35.42
CA ASP A 53 -2.03 4.03 35.42
C ASP A 53 -2.55 4.34 34.01
N TYR A 54 -3.46 3.48 33.56
CA TYR A 54 -3.98 3.49 32.20
C TYR A 54 -4.76 4.77 31.87
N VAL A 55 -5.50 5.33 32.83
CA VAL A 55 -6.28 6.55 32.62
C VAL A 55 -5.35 7.74 32.40
N GLN A 56 -4.28 7.84 33.17
CA GLN A 56 -3.29 8.90 32.97
C GLN A 56 -2.53 8.71 31.65
N ALA A 57 -2.17 7.47 31.29
CA ALA A 57 -1.53 7.18 30.01
C ALA A 57 -2.39 7.63 28.81
N VAL A 58 -3.69 7.33 28.81
CA VAL A 58 -4.59 7.80 27.74
C VAL A 58 -4.67 9.31 27.71
N LYS A 59 -4.79 10.00 28.86
CA LYS A 59 -4.81 11.47 28.88
C LYS A 59 -3.55 12.10 28.28
N LEU A 60 -2.38 11.50 28.53
CA LEU A 60 -1.12 11.94 27.91
C LEU A 60 -1.14 11.72 26.38
N CYS A 61 -1.64 10.57 25.93
CA CYS A 61 -1.78 10.30 24.49
C CYS A 61 -2.77 11.28 23.82
N LEU A 62 -3.91 11.58 24.46
CA LEU A 62 -4.86 12.58 23.95
C LEU A 62 -4.25 13.99 23.90
N THR A 63 -3.41 14.34 24.88
CA THR A 63 -2.66 15.61 24.87
C THR A 63 -1.75 15.70 23.64
N VAL A 64 -1.10 14.58 23.27
CA VAL A 64 -0.30 14.50 22.04
C VAL A 64 -1.19 14.62 20.80
N LEU A 65 -2.30 13.87 20.73
CA LEU A 65 -3.22 13.94 19.58
C LEU A 65 -3.68 15.36 19.30
N HIS A 66 -4.14 16.08 20.34
CA HIS A 66 -4.60 17.47 20.18
C HIS A 66 -3.51 18.36 19.60
N ALA A 67 -2.29 18.28 20.13
CA ALA A 67 -1.18 19.10 19.66
C ALA A 67 -0.76 18.75 18.22
N MET A 68 -0.74 17.46 17.86
CA MET A 68 -0.29 17.01 16.55
C MET A 68 -1.30 17.28 15.45
N ILE A 69 -2.59 17.12 15.73
CA ILE A 69 -3.66 17.45 14.79
C ILE A 69 -3.61 18.94 14.42
N LEU A 70 -3.40 19.82 15.41
CA LEU A 70 -3.21 21.25 15.16
C LEU A 70 -1.92 21.56 14.40
N LEU A 71 -0.84 20.81 14.68
CA LEU A 71 0.44 20.99 14.02
C LEU A 71 0.39 20.63 12.53
N LEU A 72 -0.45 19.67 12.11
CA LEU A 72 -0.59 19.31 10.70
C LEU A 72 -1.01 20.47 9.79
N GLU A 73 -1.77 21.43 10.32
CA GLU A 73 -2.18 22.61 9.57
C GLU A 73 -1.05 23.65 9.44
N SER A 74 0.04 23.48 10.18
CA SER A 74 1.12 24.46 10.36
C SER A 74 2.53 23.86 10.28
N ALA A 75 2.70 22.70 9.65
CA ALA A 75 3.99 22.05 9.46
C ALA A 75 4.13 21.42 8.07
N ASP A 76 5.37 21.36 7.56
CA ASP A 76 5.68 20.56 6.38
C ASP A 76 5.84 19.08 6.76
N ASP A 77 4.71 18.36 6.81
CA ASP A 77 4.69 16.92 7.11
C ASP A 77 4.86 16.02 5.88
N SER A 78 5.58 16.48 4.84
CA SER A 78 5.79 15.67 3.63
C SER A 78 6.49 14.32 3.87
N ALA A 79 7.21 14.18 4.99
CA ALA A 79 7.81 12.93 5.44
C ALA A 79 6.90 12.07 6.31
N GLY A 80 5.76 12.60 6.78
CA GLY A 80 4.78 11.89 7.61
C GLY A 80 5.13 11.80 9.10
N TYR A 81 6.09 12.56 9.60
CA TYR A 81 6.51 12.52 11.00
C TYR A 81 5.43 12.93 12.00
N VAL A 82 4.58 13.90 11.67
CA VAL A 82 3.47 14.33 12.53
C VAL A 82 2.37 13.28 12.51
N GLY A 83 2.03 12.75 11.32
CA GLY A 83 1.14 11.61 11.17
C GLY A 83 1.59 10.35 11.93
N ASP A 84 2.90 10.06 11.92
CA ASP A 84 3.49 8.96 12.68
C ASP A 84 3.32 9.17 14.19
N ALA A 85 3.54 10.39 14.71
CA ALA A 85 3.34 10.69 16.13
C ALA A 85 1.88 10.55 16.58
N ILE A 86 0.91 10.88 15.71
CA ILE A 86 -0.51 10.63 15.93
C ILE A 86 -0.79 9.13 15.98
N THR A 87 -0.21 8.38 15.03
CA THR A 87 -0.35 6.92 14.96
C THR A 87 0.21 6.26 16.22
N ASP A 88 1.39 6.65 16.68
CA ASP A 88 2.01 6.17 17.91
C ASP A 88 1.11 6.38 19.14
N ALA A 89 0.49 7.57 19.26
CA ALA A 89 -0.44 7.86 20.36
C ALA A 89 -1.69 6.98 20.31
N LEU A 90 -2.28 6.78 19.13
CA LEU A 90 -3.44 5.89 18.95
C LEU A 90 -3.10 4.42 19.21
N GLU A 91 -1.91 3.96 18.81
CA GLU A 91 -1.44 2.60 19.07
C GLU A 91 -1.24 2.33 20.56
N LEU A 92 -0.70 3.30 21.32
CA LEU A 92 -0.61 3.20 22.77
C LEU A 92 -1.98 3.11 23.42
N ILE A 93 -2.94 3.94 22.99
CA ILE A 93 -4.34 3.87 23.45
C ILE A 93 -4.95 2.49 23.15
N GLY A 94 -4.74 1.97 21.94
CA GLY A 94 -5.22 0.65 21.54
C GLY A 94 -4.62 -0.49 22.37
N THR A 95 -3.34 -0.39 22.72
CA THR A 95 -2.64 -1.37 23.56
C THR A 95 -3.25 -1.45 24.97
N ILE A 96 -3.64 -0.31 25.53
CA ILE A 96 -4.29 -0.23 26.85
C ILE A 96 -5.61 -1.00 26.85
N ALA A 97 -6.43 -0.82 25.82
CA ALA A 97 -7.74 -1.49 25.76
C ALA A 97 -7.64 -3.00 25.51
N GLN A 98 -6.54 -3.48 24.90
CA GLN A 98 -6.24 -4.90 24.77
C GLN A 98 -5.74 -5.54 26.07
N ALA A 99 -5.30 -4.75 27.05
CA ALA A 99 -4.90 -5.23 28.38
C ALA A 99 -6.13 -5.54 29.27
N GLU A 100 -7.21 -6.09 28.70
CA GLU A 100 -8.54 -6.28 29.31
C GLU A 100 -8.47 -7.04 30.65
N VAL A 101 -7.51 -7.97 30.80
CA VAL A 101 -7.27 -8.74 32.03
C VAL A 101 -6.80 -7.87 33.21
N SER A 102 -6.18 -6.72 32.93
CA SER A 102 -5.61 -5.80 33.94
C SER A 102 -6.50 -4.60 34.25
N LEU A 103 -7.53 -4.33 33.44
CA LEU A 103 -8.42 -3.19 33.64
C LEU A 103 -9.46 -3.51 34.70
N ASN A 104 -9.46 -2.77 35.81
CA ASN A 104 -10.58 -2.83 36.74
C ASN A 104 -11.82 -2.09 36.19
N SER A 105 -13.00 -2.38 36.73
CA SER A 105 -14.27 -1.83 36.24
C SER A 105 -14.32 -0.29 36.24
N MET A 106 -13.68 0.36 37.22
CA MET A 106 -13.61 1.82 37.30
C MET A 106 -12.71 2.39 36.20
N GLN A 107 -11.52 1.81 36.00
CA GLN A 107 -10.61 2.21 34.91
C GLN A 107 -11.28 2.03 33.55
N ASN A 108 -11.90 0.87 33.30
CA ASN A 108 -12.61 0.61 32.06
C ASN A 108 -13.72 1.65 31.82
N ALA A 109 -14.54 1.96 32.83
CA ALA A 109 -15.58 2.99 32.72
C ALA A 109 -14.99 4.38 32.40
N SER A 110 -13.94 4.81 33.11
CA SER A 110 -13.29 6.10 32.87
C SER A 110 -12.63 6.19 31.49
N LEU A 111 -12.01 5.11 31.02
CA LEU A 111 -11.42 5.06 29.68
C LEU A 111 -12.49 5.11 28.59
N PHE A 112 -13.58 4.37 28.77
CA PHE A 112 -14.69 4.36 27.83
C PHE A 112 -15.28 5.77 27.70
N GLU A 113 -15.63 6.41 28.81
CA GLU A 113 -16.17 7.78 28.83
C GLU A 113 -15.22 8.78 28.16
N LEU A 114 -13.94 8.74 28.54
CA LEU A 114 -12.92 9.64 28.00
C LEU A 114 -12.79 9.51 26.48
N LEU A 115 -12.74 8.28 25.97
CA LEU A 115 -12.55 8.02 24.53
C LEU A 115 -13.82 8.24 23.72
N THR A 116 -15.00 7.96 24.28
CA THR A 116 -16.27 8.30 23.62
C THR A 116 -16.43 9.80 23.47
N ASP A 117 -16.16 10.56 24.53
CA ASP A 117 -16.25 12.03 24.48
C ASP A 117 -15.24 12.59 23.49
N GLU A 118 -13.99 12.13 23.57
CA GLU A 118 -12.92 12.55 22.69
C GLU A 118 -13.22 12.26 21.22
N SER A 119 -13.80 11.10 20.89
CA SER A 119 -14.14 10.76 19.50
C SER A 119 -15.14 11.72 18.83
N THR A 120 -15.84 12.53 19.62
CA THR A 120 -16.78 13.56 19.13
C THR A 120 -16.17 14.96 19.01
N ASN A 121 -14.89 15.11 19.33
CA ASN A 121 -14.21 16.39 19.34
C ASN A 121 -14.07 16.95 17.92
N VAL A 122 -14.36 18.24 17.75
CA VAL A 122 -14.32 18.96 16.47
C VAL A 122 -12.91 19.04 15.87
N ILE A 123 -11.86 18.79 16.66
CA ILE A 123 -10.48 18.71 16.13
C ILE A 123 -10.33 17.61 15.07
N TYR A 124 -11.19 16.58 15.10
CA TYR A 124 -11.16 15.49 14.13
C TYR A 124 -11.96 15.81 12.85
N ASP A 125 -12.54 17.00 12.72
CA ASP A 125 -13.22 17.43 11.50
C ASP A 125 -12.22 17.46 10.34
N GLY A 126 -12.48 16.69 9.29
CA GLY A 126 -11.53 16.46 8.19
C GLY A 126 -10.54 15.30 8.42
N TRP A 127 -10.50 14.74 9.64
CA TRP A 127 -9.60 13.66 10.07
C TRP A 127 -10.36 12.47 10.68
N SER A 128 -11.47 12.08 10.05
CA SER A 128 -12.41 11.08 10.60
C SER A 128 -11.79 9.69 10.83
N GLU A 129 -10.66 9.38 10.20
CA GLU A 129 -9.93 8.14 10.43
C GLU A 129 -9.38 7.99 11.86
N TRP A 130 -8.98 9.09 12.50
CA TRP A 130 -8.48 9.04 13.87
C TRP A 130 -9.63 8.94 14.89
N SER A 131 -10.74 9.66 14.67
CA SER A 131 -11.92 9.49 15.52
C SER A 131 -12.51 8.08 15.41
N LEU A 132 -12.54 7.50 14.20
CA LEU A 132 -12.91 6.09 14.00
C LEU A 132 -11.96 5.12 14.73
N THR A 133 -10.68 5.44 14.82
CA THR A 133 -9.70 4.63 15.57
C THR A 133 -10.00 4.65 17.06
N LEU A 134 -10.35 5.81 17.63
CA LEU A 134 -10.80 5.92 19.02
C LEU A 134 -12.10 5.12 19.25
N LEU A 135 -13.07 5.20 18.35
CA LEU A 135 -14.32 4.44 18.45
C LEU A 135 -14.09 2.93 18.40
N LYS A 136 -13.12 2.47 17.60
CA LYS A 136 -12.70 1.06 17.59
C LYS A 136 -12.17 0.62 18.95
N VAL A 137 -11.43 1.49 19.64
CA VAL A 137 -10.98 1.24 21.02
C VAL A 137 -12.19 1.18 21.96
N CYS A 138 -13.16 2.09 21.82
CA CYS A 138 -14.39 2.04 22.63
C CYS A 138 -15.14 0.73 22.48
N VAL A 139 -15.25 0.15 21.27
CA VAL A 139 -15.86 -1.18 21.05
C VAL A 139 -15.19 -2.26 21.89
N SER A 140 -13.85 -2.23 22.01
CA SER A 140 -13.12 -3.18 22.85
C SER A 140 -13.36 -2.97 24.35
N LEU A 141 -13.65 -1.74 24.79
CA LEU A 141 -13.97 -1.42 26.19
C LEU A 141 -15.43 -1.70 26.58
N THR A 142 -16.28 -2.09 25.63
CA THR A 142 -17.69 -2.40 25.90
C THR A 142 -17.84 -3.73 26.66
N ASP A 143 -17.89 -3.66 27.99
CA ASP A 143 -18.06 -4.82 28.90
C ASP A 143 -19.50 -4.97 29.42
N THR A 144 -20.34 -3.97 29.20
CA THR A 144 -21.71 -3.87 29.72
C THR A 144 -22.70 -3.49 28.61
N LEU A 145 -23.97 -3.84 28.82
CA LEU A 145 -25.05 -3.49 27.90
C LEU A 145 -25.25 -1.97 27.80
N ASP A 146 -25.04 -1.22 28.90
CA ASP A 146 -25.21 0.24 28.89
C ASP A 146 -24.20 0.92 27.95
N LYS A 147 -22.91 0.53 28.04
CA LYS A 147 -21.86 1.02 27.12
C LYS A 147 -22.16 0.65 25.66
N ARG A 148 -22.70 -0.54 25.45
CA ARG A 148 -23.09 -1.00 24.11
C ARG A 148 -24.18 -0.09 23.52
N VAL A 149 -25.23 0.19 24.28
CA VAL A 149 -26.34 1.06 23.85
C VAL A 149 -25.84 2.47 23.51
N VAL A 150 -24.88 3.00 24.29
CA VAL A 150 -24.25 4.30 24.01
C VAL A 150 -23.56 4.29 22.65
N LEU A 151 -22.73 3.30 22.35
CA LEU A 151 -22.04 3.21 21.06
C LEU A 151 -23.00 2.97 19.90
N GLU A 152 -24.01 2.11 20.06
CA GLU A 152 -25.01 1.86 19.01
C GLU A 152 -25.77 3.14 18.65
N GLY A 153 -26.23 3.88 19.65
CA GLY A 153 -26.91 5.16 19.43
C GLY A 153 -26.00 6.18 18.73
N TYR A 154 -24.72 6.21 19.09
CA TYR A 154 -23.75 7.08 18.44
C TYR A 154 -23.47 6.69 16.99
N PHE A 155 -23.25 5.40 16.71
CA PHE A 155 -23.06 4.88 15.36
C PHE A 155 -24.29 5.12 14.48
N GLN A 156 -25.49 4.93 15.02
CA GLN A 156 -26.72 5.24 14.30
C GLN A 156 -26.80 6.72 13.93
N LYS A 157 -26.50 7.62 14.87
CA LYS A 157 -26.47 9.07 14.60
C LYS A 157 -25.47 9.42 13.50
N LEU A 158 -24.27 8.84 13.51
CA LEU A 158 -23.28 9.07 12.46
C LEU A 158 -23.77 8.58 11.09
N LEU A 159 -24.41 7.41 11.02
CA LEU A 159 -24.99 6.90 9.77
C LEU A 159 -26.13 7.80 9.27
N GLU A 160 -26.95 8.35 10.16
CA GLU A 160 -28.03 9.27 9.83
C GLU A 160 -27.52 10.64 9.34
N GLN A 161 -26.37 11.09 9.84
CA GLN A 161 -25.74 12.34 9.41
C GLN A 161 -25.03 12.22 8.06
N ASN A 162 -24.58 11.02 7.69
CA ASN A 162 -23.80 10.75 6.47
C ASN A 162 -24.67 10.10 5.37
N GLN A 163 -25.82 10.70 5.06
CA GLN A 163 -26.73 10.23 4.00
C GLN A 163 -26.38 10.75 2.60
N ASP A 164 -25.38 11.61 2.49
CA ASP A 164 -24.95 12.14 1.20
C ASP A 164 -24.35 11.02 0.33
N ASN A 165 -24.78 10.92 -0.92
CA ASN A 165 -24.24 9.97 -1.90
C ASN A 165 -22.85 10.44 -2.39
N THR A 166 -21.88 10.43 -1.49
CA THR A 166 -20.48 10.77 -1.78
C THR A 166 -19.56 9.62 -1.39
N TRP A 167 -18.45 9.47 -2.11
CA TRP A 167 -17.45 8.44 -1.82
C TRP A 167 -16.92 8.53 -0.37
N VAL A 168 -16.79 9.75 0.17
CA VAL A 168 -16.33 9.98 1.54
C VAL A 168 -17.36 9.46 2.56
N ALA A 169 -18.65 9.76 2.35
CA ALA A 169 -19.72 9.28 3.20
C ALA A 169 -19.88 7.76 3.12
N ASP A 170 -19.80 7.16 1.92
CA ASP A 170 -19.85 5.70 1.73
C ASP A 170 -18.73 4.99 2.49
N ARG A 171 -17.49 5.51 2.39
CA ARG A 171 -16.34 4.95 3.11
C ARG A 171 -16.52 5.06 4.63
N LEU A 172 -16.99 6.20 5.14
CA LEU A 172 -17.24 6.39 6.56
C LEU A 172 -18.35 5.45 7.06
N ASN A 173 -19.46 5.33 6.32
CA ASN A 173 -20.57 4.44 6.63
C ASN A 173 -20.14 2.97 6.64
N GLU A 174 -19.29 2.56 5.71
CA GLU A 174 -18.68 1.22 5.72
C GLU A 174 -17.86 0.99 7.00
N GLN A 175 -17.03 1.94 7.43
CA GLN A 175 -16.24 1.81 8.67
C GLN A 175 -17.14 1.71 9.90
N ILE A 176 -18.18 2.56 10.01
CA ILE A 176 -19.13 2.52 11.13
C ILE A 176 -19.87 1.18 11.17
N LYS A 177 -20.33 0.68 10.03
CA LYS A 177 -20.97 -0.64 9.96
C LYS A 177 -20.01 -1.76 10.36
N ASN A 178 -18.72 -1.66 10.04
CA ASN A 178 -17.73 -2.62 10.50
C ASN A 178 -17.56 -2.59 12.04
N LEU A 179 -17.64 -1.41 12.67
CA LEU A 179 -17.65 -1.30 14.14
C LEU A 179 -18.92 -1.89 14.75
N LEU A 180 -20.10 -1.65 14.15
CA LEU A 180 -21.36 -2.30 14.54
C LEU A 180 -21.26 -3.83 14.46
N TYR A 181 -20.69 -4.36 13.37
CA TYR A 181 -20.46 -5.79 13.23
C TYR A 181 -19.58 -6.34 14.37
N GLN A 182 -18.50 -5.65 14.74
CA GLN A 182 -17.64 -6.06 15.84
C GLN A 182 -18.36 -6.04 17.19
N LEU A 183 -19.21 -5.03 17.41
CA LEU A 183 -20.02 -4.91 18.61
C LEU A 183 -21.03 -6.06 18.73
N ILE A 184 -21.75 -6.38 17.63
CA ILE A 184 -22.67 -7.52 17.57
C ILE A 184 -21.90 -8.82 17.83
N LEU A 185 -20.75 -9.02 17.18
CA LEU A 185 -19.93 -10.21 17.39
C LEU A 185 -19.50 -10.36 18.86
N LYS A 186 -19.09 -9.27 19.52
CA LYS A 186 -18.66 -9.27 20.92
C LYS A 186 -19.80 -9.63 21.88
N HIS A 187 -21.00 -9.10 21.66
CA HIS A 187 -22.10 -9.21 22.64
C HIS A 187 -23.15 -10.29 22.32
N GLU A 188 -23.31 -10.67 21.06
CA GLU A 188 -24.34 -11.61 20.60
C GLU A 188 -23.75 -12.88 19.94
N GLY A 189 -22.46 -12.86 19.63
CA GLY A 189 -21.74 -13.99 19.05
C GLY A 189 -21.86 -14.10 17.54
N GLU A 190 -21.26 -15.17 17.01
CA GLU A 190 -21.04 -15.37 15.58
C GLU A 190 -22.34 -15.46 14.76
N GLY A 191 -23.41 -16.02 15.35
CA GLY A 191 -24.69 -16.19 14.67
C GLY A 191 -25.30 -14.85 14.23
N GLN A 192 -25.49 -13.93 15.19
CA GLN A 192 -26.07 -12.62 14.90
C GLN A 192 -25.13 -11.75 14.06
N ALA A 193 -23.83 -11.85 14.29
CA ALA A 193 -22.85 -11.16 13.45
C ALA A 193 -22.93 -11.65 11.99
N ALA A 194 -23.14 -12.95 11.75
CA ALA A 194 -23.31 -13.50 10.40
C ALA A 194 -24.59 -13.02 9.72
N GLU A 195 -25.71 -12.91 10.46
CA GLU A 195 -26.97 -12.35 9.95
C GLU A 195 -26.79 -10.88 9.55
N PHE A 196 -26.16 -10.08 10.41
CA PHE A 196 -25.82 -8.69 10.10
C PHE A 196 -24.90 -8.60 8.87
N ASN A 197 -23.91 -9.49 8.77
CA ASN A 197 -23.00 -9.49 7.62
C ASN A 197 -23.71 -9.81 6.30
N SER A 198 -24.61 -10.79 6.34
CA SER A 198 -25.39 -11.23 5.18
C SER A 198 -26.36 -10.15 4.71
N SER A 199 -26.85 -9.32 5.64
CA SER A 199 -27.75 -8.19 5.33
C SER A 199 -27.01 -6.98 4.73
N ASN A 200 -25.67 -7.00 4.69
CA ASN A 200 -24.84 -5.88 4.23
C ASN A 200 -23.87 -6.28 3.09
N LEU A 201 -24.17 -7.35 2.35
CA LEU A 201 -23.31 -7.86 1.26
C LEU A 201 -23.07 -6.89 0.08
N THR A 202 -23.87 -5.82 -0.01
CA THR A 202 -23.61 -4.74 -0.98
C THR A 202 -22.33 -3.97 -0.68
N ILE A 203 -21.85 -4.03 0.55
CA ILE A 203 -20.62 -3.37 1.00
C ILE A 203 -19.44 -4.33 0.82
N ALA A 204 -18.37 -3.85 0.18
CA ALA A 204 -17.22 -4.66 -0.21
C ALA A 204 -16.59 -5.41 0.98
N SER A 205 -16.33 -4.74 2.12
CA SER A 205 -15.76 -5.43 3.30
C SER A 205 -16.63 -6.58 3.83
N PHE A 206 -17.96 -6.43 3.77
CA PHE A 206 -18.92 -7.44 4.22
C PHE A 206 -19.00 -8.63 3.26
N ARG A 207 -18.96 -8.37 1.95
CA ARG A 207 -18.86 -9.41 0.93
C ARG A 207 -17.56 -10.19 1.05
N GLU A 208 -16.43 -9.50 1.20
CA GLU A 208 -15.14 -10.15 1.42
C GLU A 208 -15.17 -11.04 2.67
N ARG A 209 -15.73 -10.55 3.77
CA ARG A 209 -15.89 -11.32 5.00
C ARG A 209 -16.75 -12.56 4.78
N ALA A 210 -17.86 -12.44 4.05
CA ALA A 210 -18.74 -13.56 3.73
C ALA A 210 -18.02 -14.62 2.90
N ILE A 211 -17.33 -14.21 1.84
CA ILE A 211 -16.57 -15.14 0.98
C ILE A 211 -15.51 -15.87 1.79
N LYS A 212 -14.73 -15.16 2.61
CA LYS A 212 -13.70 -15.76 3.48
C LYS A 212 -14.31 -16.73 4.50
N ALA A 213 -15.40 -16.35 5.16
CA ALA A 213 -16.08 -17.22 6.11
C ALA A 213 -16.59 -18.52 5.46
N GLU A 214 -17.14 -18.46 4.24
CA GLU A 214 -17.55 -19.67 3.52
C GLU A 214 -16.35 -20.50 3.04
N MET A 215 -15.23 -19.86 2.66
CA MET A 215 -13.99 -20.58 2.38
C MET A 215 -13.45 -21.31 3.61
N ASP A 216 -13.48 -20.69 4.79
CA ASP A 216 -12.97 -21.26 6.04
C ASP A 216 -13.84 -22.42 6.54
N LYS A 217 -15.15 -22.39 6.26
CA LYS A 217 -16.09 -23.51 6.49
C LYS A 217 -15.95 -24.64 5.46
N GLY A 218 -15.17 -24.46 4.39
CA GLY A 218 -15.07 -25.40 3.27
C GLY A 218 -16.27 -25.36 2.31
N ASN A 219 -17.14 -24.36 2.41
CA ASN A 219 -18.32 -24.16 1.56
C ASN A 219 -17.94 -23.44 0.25
N TYR A 220 -17.01 -24.01 -0.51
CA TYR A 220 -16.39 -23.34 -1.66
C TYR A 220 -17.39 -22.92 -2.76
N LYS A 221 -18.48 -23.67 -2.95
CA LYS A 221 -19.53 -23.29 -3.91
C LYS A 221 -20.24 -21.98 -3.51
N GLN A 222 -20.48 -21.78 -2.23
CA GLN A 222 -21.09 -20.54 -1.75
C GLN A 222 -20.11 -19.38 -1.83
N ALA A 223 -18.83 -19.61 -1.50
CA ALA A 223 -17.77 -18.63 -1.67
C ALA A 223 -17.64 -18.19 -3.14
N GLU A 224 -17.67 -19.13 -4.08
CA GLU A 224 -17.66 -18.87 -5.52
C GLU A 224 -18.85 -18.02 -5.96
N GLN A 225 -20.07 -18.38 -5.54
CA GLN A 225 -21.29 -17.64 -5.86
C GLN A 225 -21.24 -16.19 -5.35
N LEU A 226 -20.81 -16.00 -4.10
CA LEU A 226 -20.67 -14.66 -3.51
C LEU A 226 -19.63 -13.80 -4.23
N ALA A 227 -18.55 -14.42 -4.72
CA ALA A 227 -17.53 -13.73 -5.51
C ALA A 227 -18.06 -13.33 -6.89
N LEU A 228 -18.77 -14.24 -7.59
CA LEU A 228 -19.39 -13.97 -8.88
C LEU A 228 -20.42 -12.82 -8.79
N GLU A 229 -21.26 -12.84 -7.76
CA GLU A 229 -22.20 -11.75 -7.49
C GLU A 229 -21.47 -10.43 -7.20
N GLY A 230 -20.29 -10.48 -6.56
CA GLY A 230 -19.44 -9.32 -6.36
C GLY A 230 -18.87 -8.77 -7.66
N GLU A 231 -18.39 -9.64 -8.55
CA GLU A 231 -17.89 -9.26 -9.87
C GLU A 231 -18.97 -8.55 -10.71
N GLU A 232 -20.22 -9.01 -10.63
CA GLU A 232 -21.36 -8.38 -11.29
C GLU A 232 -21.75 -7.05 -10.63
N GLN A 233 -21.84 -7.02 -9.30
CA GLN A 233 -22.22 -5.82 -8.56
C GLN A 233 -21.22 -4.68 -8.79
N ASP A 234 -19.93 -4.98 -8.72
CA ASP A 234 -18.86 -3.98 -8.74
C ASP A 234 -18.20 -3.87 -10.12
N HIS A 235 -18.90 -4.24 -11.20
CA HIS A 235 -18.35 -4.33 -12.56
C HIS A 235 -17.71 -3.04 -13.09
N GLU A 236 -18.09 -1.87 -12.56
CA GLU A 236 -17.49 -0.57 -12.89
C GLU A 236 -16.13 -0.34 -12.20
N TRP A 237 -15.82 -1.12 -11.17
CA TRP A 237 -14.65 -0.95 -10.30
C TRP A 237 -13.64 -2.08 -10.52
N ASN A 238 -12.78 -1.93 -11.53
CA ASN A 238 -11.77 -2.93 -11.91
C ASN A 238 -10.97 -3.51 -10.73
N THR A 239 -10.61 -2.68 -9.74
CA THR A 239 -9.88 -3.12 -8.54
C THR A 239 -10.69 -4.10 -7.67
N LEU A 240 -12.00 -3.86 -7.51
CA LEU A 240 -12.90 -4.74 -6.76
C LEU A 240 -13.19 -6.01 -7.54
N VAL A 241 -13.49 -5.91 -8.84
CA VAL A 241 -13.66 -7.07 -9.73
C VAL A 241 -12.44 -7.99 -9.66
N PHE A 242 -11.23 -7.43 -9.73
CA PHE A 242 -10.01 -8.20 -9.60
C PHE A 242 -9.94 -8.90 -8.23
N LYS A 243 -10.21 -8.19 -7.13
CA LYS A 243 -10.25 -8.76 -5.77
C LYS A 243 -11.23 -9.94 -5.66
N TRP A 244 -12.42 -9.84 -6.24
CA TRP A 244 -13.40 -10.92 -6.25
C TRP A 244 -12.93 -12.13 -7.07
N LYS A 245 -12.33 -11.89 -8.23
CA LYS A 245 -11.66 -12.94 -9.01
C LYS A 245 -10.55 -13.62 -8.21
N GLN A 246 -9.78 -12.89 -7.42
CA GLN A 246 -8.73 -13.50 -6.58
C GLN A 246 -9.31 -14.43 -5.52
N LEU A 247 -10.40 -14.04 -4.84
CA LEU A 247 -11.06 -14.93 -3.88
C LEU A 247 -11.70 -16.14 -4.56
N ARG A 248 -12.27 -15.96 -5.76
CA ARG A 248 -12.81 -17.06 -6.57
C ARG A 248 -11.71 -18.03 -7.02
N TYR A 249 -10.56 -17.51 -7.43
CA TYR A 249 -9.38 -18.31 -7.75
C TYR A 249 -8.95 -19.19 -6.57
N GLU A 250 -8.88 -18.60 -5.38
CA GLU A 250 -8.56 -19.34 -4.16
C GLU A 250 -9.61 -20.40 -3.83
N ALA A 251 -10.91 -20.10 -4.03
CA ALA A 251 -11.98 -21.07 -3.87
C ALA A 251 -11.82 -22.25 -4.85
N TYR A 252 -11.48 -22.01 -6.13
CA TYR A 252 -11.21 -23.08 -7.09
C TYR A 252 -10.02 -23.95 -6.67
N LYS A 253 -8.94 -23.33 -6.21
CA LYS A 253 -7.74 -24.01 -5.73
C LYS A 253 -8.06 -24.93 -4.54
N ARG A 254 -8.76 -24.42 -3.53
CA ARG A 254 -9.13 -25.20 -2.34
C ARG A 254 -10.18 -26.30 -2.60
N SER A 255 -11.00 -26.13 -3.64
CA SER A 255 -12.00 -27.13 -4.08
C SER A 255 -11.51 -28.09 -5.17
N ASN A 256 -10.23 -28.02 -5.56
CA ASN A 256 -9.65 -28.80 -6.66
C ASN A 256 -10.38 -28.66 -8.01
N GLN A 257 -10.95 -27.48 -8.27
CA GLN A 257 -11.58 -27.13 -9.56
C GLN A 257 -10.52 -26.67 -10.56
N LEU A 258 -9.71 -27.62 -11.02
CA LEU A 258 -8.47 -27.35 -11.77
C LEU A 258 -8.72 -26.58 -13.08
N GLU A 259 -9.76 -26.95 -13.85
CA GLU A 259 -10.05 -26.31 -15.14
C GLU A 259 -10.44 -24.84 -14.96
N GLN A 260 -11.28 -24.53 -13.97
CA GLN A 260 -11.71 -23.18 -13.64
C GLN A 260 -10.54 -22.35 -13.09
N GLN A 261 -9.72 -22.95 -12.22
CA GLN A 261 -8.49 -22.33 -11.71
C GLN A 261 -7.55 -21.96 -12.88
N GLN A 262 -7.30 -22.87 -13.81
CA GLN A 262 -6.43 -22.65 -14.97
C GLN A 262 -6.94 -21.51 -15.85
N LYS A 263 -8.23 -21.49 -16.19
CA LYS A 263 -8.84 -20.43 -16.99
C LYS A 263 -8.63 -19.05 -16.36
N LEU A 264 -8.86 -18.94 -15.06
CA LEU A 264 -8.73 -17.67 -14.35
C LEU A 264 -7.27 -17.24 -14.15
N ALA A 265 -6.35 -18.19 -13.92
CA ALA A 265 -4.92 -17.87 -13.90
C ALA A 265 -4.39 -17.42 -15.27
N VAL A 266 -4.85 -18.02 -16.37
CA VAL A 266 -4.52 -17.53 -17.72
C VAL A 266 -4.99 -16.08 -17.88
N GLU A 267 -6.23 -15.78 -17.49
CA GLU A 267 -6.75 -14.41 -17.51
C GLU A 267 -5.86 -13.45 -16.71
N PHE A 268 -5.44 -13.82 -15.49
CA PHE A 268 -4.56 -13.00 -14.66
C PHE A 268 -3.18 -12.75 -15.30
N VAL A 269 -2.56 -13.79 -15.86
CA VAL A 269 -1.28 -13.68 -16.56
C VAL A 269 -1.40 -12.73 -17.76
N LEU A 270 -2.46 -12.87 -18.55
CA LEU A 270 -2.76 -11.99 -19.69
C LEU A 270 -3.07 -10.55 -19.28
N ASN A 271 -3.49 -10.32 -18.03
CA ASN A 271 -3.73 -9.00 -17.43
C ASN A 271 -2.56 -8.50 -16.57
N ASN A 272 -1.33 -8.95 -16.88
CA ASN A 272 -0.09 -8.50 -16.24
C ASN A 272 0.13 -8.90 -14.76
N HIS A 273 -0.50 -9.97 -14.28
CA HIS A 273 -0.26 -10.50 -12.94
C HIS A 273 0.69 -11.72 -12.96
N PHE A 274 2.01 -11.45 -13.03
CA PHE A 274 3.06 -12.49 -13.17
C PHE A 274 3.02 -13.57 -12.08
N ASN A 275 2.63 -13.23 -10.86
CA ASN A 275 2.61 -14.16 -9.72
C ASN A 275 1.75 -15.41 -9.99
N TYR A 276 0.74 -15.32 -10.86
CA TYR A 276 -0.10 -16.46 -11.23
C TYR A 276 0.52 -17.36 -12.31
N TYR A 277 1.61 -16.95 -12.97
CA TYR A 277 2.27 -17.78 -13.98
C TYR A 277 2.87 -19.04 -13.36
N ALA A 278 3.58 -18.91 -12.25
CA ALA A 278 4.19 -20.03 -11.55
C ALA A 278 3.12 -21.02 -11.06
N GLU A 279 2.03 -20.51 -10.47
CA GLU A 279 0.90 -21.34 -10.05
C GLU A 279 0.23 -22.03 -11.23
N LEU A 280 -0.02 -21.31 -12.33
CA LEU A 280 -0.57 -21.88 -13.56
C LEU A 280 0.28 -23.04 -14.06
N LYS A 281 1.60 -22.86 -14.17
CA LYS A 281 2.52 -23.91 -14.65
C LYS A 281 2.46 -25.18 -13.81
N LEU A 282 2.33 -25.04 -12.48
CA LEU A 282 2.23 -26.17 -11.56
C LEU A 282 0.93 -26.96 -11.69
N THR A 283 -0.13 -26.37 -12.26
CA THR A 283 -1.41 -27.06 -12.47
C THR A 283 -1.42 -28.00 -13.67
N TYR A 284 -0.41 -27.93 -14.56
CA TYR A 284 -0.32 -28.77 -15.76
C TYR A 284 0.67 -29.92 -15.59
N ALA A 285 0.32 -31.08 -16.13
CA ALA A 285 1.31 -32.11 -16.40
C ALA A 285 2.26 -31.63 -17.51
N SER A 286 3.49 -32.15 -17.53
CA SER A 286 4.51 -31.71 -18.50
C SER A 286 4.07 -31.86 -19.97
N ALA A 287 3.22 -32.83 -20.28
CA ALA A 287 2.69 -33.04 -21.63
C ALA A 287 1.72 -31.90 -22.01
N ASP A 288 0.71 -31.65 -21.18
CA ASP A 288 -0.30 -30.61 -21.44
C ASP A 288 0.32 -29.20 -21.43
N TRP A 289 1.31 -28.96 -20.57
CA TRP A 289 2.03 -27.68 -20.54
C TRP A 289 2.76 -27.39 -21.86
N SER A 290 3.29 -28.43 -22.51
CA SER A 290 3.99 -28.27 -23.78
C SER A 290 3.08 -27.81 -24.92
N GLU A 291 1.77 -28.05 -24.81
CA GLU A 291 0.76 -27.54 -25.75
C GLU A 291 0.25 -26.16 -25.35
N MET A 292 0.01 -25.93 -24.04
CA MET A 292 -0.54 -24.67 -23.53
C MET A 292 0.44 -23.50 -23.56
N TYR A 293 1.71 -23.72 -23.23
CA TYR A 293 2.72 -22.67 -23.12
C TYR A 293 2.94 -21.90 -24.43
N PRO A 294 3.12 -22.55 -25.60
CA PRO A 294 3.26 -21.83 -26.86
C PRO A 294 2.06 -20.93 -27.17
N HIS A 295 0.84 -21.38 -26.85
CA HIS A 295 -0.36 -20.58 -27.05
C HIS A 295 -0.37 -19.35 -26.15
N LEU A 296 -0.10 -19.52 -24.85
CA LEU A 296 -0.02 -18.42 -23.89
C LEU A 296 1.00 -17.36 -24.30
N ILE A 297 2.21 -17.79 -24.67
CA ILE A 297 3.29 -16.91 -25.13
C ILE A 297 2.89 -16.17 -26.41
N GLN A 298 2.28 -16.86 -27.38
CA GLN A 298 1.82 -16.24 -28.61
C GLN A 298 0.74 -15.18 -28.33
N THR A 299 -0.20 -15.44 -27.42
CA THR A 299 -1.22 -14.47 -27.02
C THR A 299 -0.58 -13.23 -26.39
N LEU A 300 0.36 -13.40 -25.45
CA LEU A 300 1.09 -12.29 -24.82
C LEU A 300 1.90 -11.48 -25.84
N GLU A 301 2.53 -12.14 -26.80
CA GLU A 301 3.32 -11.51 -27.86
C GLU A 301 2.43 -10.65 -28.79
N GLN A 302 1.20 -11.10 -29.06
CA GLN A 302 0.24 -10.39 -29.91
C GLN A 302 -0.48 -9.24 -29.21
N GLN A 303 -0.56 -9.26 -27.87
CA GLN A 303 -1.11 -8.15 -27.10
C GLN A 303 -0.21 -6.92 -27.26
N GLN A 304 -0.64 -5.95 -28.08
CA GLN A 304 0.00 -4.63 -28.23
C GLN A 304 -0.19 -3.74 -26.98
N ASN A 305 -0.09 -4.34 -25.80
CA ASN A 305 -0.32 -3.64 -24.56
C ASN A 305 0.93 -2.84 -24.17
N THR A 306 0.73 -1.61 -23.69
CA THR A 306 1.80 -0.65 -23.38
C THR A 306 2.80 -1.16 -22.33
N PHE A 307 2.41 -2.20 -21.57
CA PHE A 307 3.22 -2.80 -20.51
C PHE A 307 3.32 -4.32 -20.69
N GLN A 308 4.23 -4.80 -21.53
CA GLN A 308 4.53 -6.24 -21.71
C GLN A 308 5.44 -6.81 -20.60
N LYS A 309 5.25 -6.36 -19.34
CA LYS A 309 6.13 -6.75 -18.23
C LYS A 309 6.09 -8.26 -18.01
N VAL A 310 4.88 -8.83 -17.94
CA VAL A 310 4.70 -10.28 -17.71
C VAL A 310 5.29 -11.12 -18.83
N TYR A 311 5.10 -10.71 -20.10
CA TYR A 311 5.71 -11.38 -21.23
C TYR A 311 7.23 -11.51 -21.06
N THR A 312 7.93 -10.39 -20.82
CA THR A 312 9.38 -10.42 -20.64
C THR A 312 9.83 -11.17 -19.38
N GLN A 313 9.06 -11.13 -18.29
CA GLN A 313 9.35 -11.92 -17.09
C GLN A 313 9.27 -13.42 -17.36
N ILE A 314 8.24 -13.86 -18.10
CA ILE A 314 8.10 -15.27 -18.48
C ILE A 314 9.24 -15.69 -19.41
N LEU A 315 9.61 -14.88 -20.41
CA LEU A 315 10.74 -15.21 -21.28
C LEU A 315 12.05 -15.37 -20.50
N VAL A 316 12.24 -14.57 -19.43
CA VAL A 316 13.41 -14.69 -18.55
C VAL A 316 13.34 -15.95 -17.68
N GLU A 317 12.19 -16.23 -17.08
CA GLU A 317 11.93 -17.42 -16.26
C GLU A 317 12.19 -18.72 -17.07
N GLU A 318 11.67 -18.78 -18.30
CA GLU A 318 11.77 -19.92 -19.20
C GLU A 318 13.03 -19.94 -20.07
N LYS A 319 13.89 -18.92 -19.93
CA LYS A 319 15.16 -18.78 -20.67
C LYS A 319 15.00 -18.73 -22.20
N GLU A 320 13.92 -18.11 -22.66
CA GLU A 320 13.59 -17.88 -24.07
C GLU A 320 14.38 -16.73 -24.67
N TRP A 321 15.71 -16.85 -24.68
CA TRP A 321 16.61 -15.77 -25.05
C TRP A 321 16.40 -15.27 -26.48
N ALA A 322 16.04 -16.16 -27.41
CA ALA A 322 15.77 -15.78 -28.80
C ALA A 322 14.55 -14.86 -28.91
N LYS A 323 13.42 -15.22 -28.27
CA LYS A 323 12.22 -14.37 -28.22
C LYS A 323 12.47 -13.06 -27.48
N LEU A 324 13.24 -13.11 -26.40
CA LEU A 324 13.60 -11.91 -25.64
C LEU A 324 14.45 -10.96 -26.48
N LEU A 325 15.38 -11.49 -27.29
CA LEU A 325 16.16 -10.69 -28.22
C LEU A 325 15.28 -10.00 -29.27
N GLU A 326 14.33 -10.72 -29.88
CA GLU A 326 13.40 -10.12 -30.85
C GLU A 326 12.55 -9.01 -30.22
N TYR A 327 12.11 -9.19 -28.98
CA TYR A 327 11.44 -8.14 -28.21
C TYR A 327 12.33 -6.91 -27.98
N VAL A 328 13.62 -7.10 -27.67
CA VAL A 328 14.57 -5.99 -27.49
C VAL A 328 14.88 -5.29 -28.82
N LYS A 329 14.96 -6.02 -29.94
CA LYS A 329 15.20 -5.43 -31.27
C LYS A 329 14.13 -4.43 -31.70
N GLN A 330 12.90 -4.58 -31.23
CA GLN A 330 11.82 -3.61 -31.50
C GLN A 330 12.08 -2.23 -30.88
N SER A 331 12.87 -2.16 -29.79
CA SER A 331 13.25 -0.89 -29.16
C SER A 331 14.63 -1.02 -28.50
N PRO A 332 15.70 -0.56 -29.16
CA PRO A 332 17.08 -0.73 -28.69
C PRO A 332 17.35 -0.26 -27.26
N SER A 333 16.58 0.69 -26.73
CA SER A 333 16.69 1.16 -25.34
C SER A 333 16.45 0.05 -24.31
N ARG A 334 15.68 -0.98 -24.65
CA ARG A 334 15.42 -2.15 -23.80
C ARG A 334 16.68 -2.96 -23.51
N VAL A 335 17.76 -2.79 -24.30
CA VAL A 335 19.03 -3.49 -24.07
C VAL A 335 19.59 -3.21 -22.68
N GLU A 336 19.38 -2.01 -22.14
CA GLU A 336 19.82 -1.66 -20.78
C GLU A 336 19.24 -2.58 -19.70
N LEU A 337 18.02 -3.07 -19.90
CA LEU A 337 17.31 -3.93 -18.96
C LEU A 337 17.69 -5.41 -19.12
N PHE A 338 17.90 -5.86 -20.36
CA PHE A 338 17.98 -7.29 -20.67
C PHE A 338 19.37 -7.79 -21.10
N TYR A 339 20.37 -6.92 -21.25
CA TYR A 339 21.70 -7.33 -21.74
C TYR A 339 22.35 -8.44 -20.90
N THR A 340 22.14 -8.46 -19.58
CA THR A 340 22.73 -9.47 -18.69
C THR A 340 22.27 -10.89 -19.01
N TYR A 341 21.04 -11.05 -19.50
CA TYR A 341 20.49 -12.33 -19.92
C TYR A 341 20.95 -12.71 -21.35
N LEU A 342 21.03 -11.71 -22.24
CA LEU A 342 21.27 -11.94 -23.66
C LEU A 342 22.76 -12.07 -24.04
N ILE A 343 23.65 -11.40 -23.31
CA ILE A 343 25.06 -11.23 -23.73
C ILE A 343 25.83 -12.54 -23.85
N LYS A 344 25.46 -13.57 -23.07
CA LYS A 344 26.12 -14.88 -23.11
C LYS A 344 25.81 -15.65 -24.40
N THR A 345 24.61 -15.46 -24.95
CA THR A 345 24.09 -16.22 -26.09
C THR A 345 24.19 -15.42 -27.38
N PHE A 346 23.96 -14.10 -27.33
CA PHE A 346 23.87 -13.19 -28.48
C PHE A 346 24.76 -11.95 -28.29
N PRO A 347 26.09 -12.10 -28.11
CA PRO A 347 26.97 -10.98 -27.82
C PRO A 347 26.99 -9.95 -28.95
N GLY A 348 27.00 -10.39 -30.22
CA GLY A 348 27.04 -9.49 -31.37
C GLY A 348 25.82 -8.59 -31.45
N GLU A 349 24.64 -9.19 -31.33
CA GLU A 349 23.35 -8.50 -31.42
C GLU A 349 23.15 -7.54 -30.25
N VAL A 350 23.55 -7.94 -29.03
CA VAL A 350 23.53 -7.04 -27.86
C VAL A 350 24.42 -5.82 -28.09
N PHE A 351 25.60 -6.00 -28.70
CA PHE A 351 26.50 -4.89 -28.99
C PHE A 351 25.94 -3.95 -30.06
N ASP A 352 25.34 -4.50 -31.12
CA ASP A 352 24.69 -3.70 -32.15
C ASP A 352 23.51 -2.91 -31.58
N LEU A 353 22.73 -3.49 -30.67
CA LEU A 353 21.63 -2.81 -29.97
C LEU A 353 22.13 -1.68 -29.08
N PHE A 354 23.20 -1.90 -28.31
CA PHE A 354 23.83 -0.83 -27.52
C PHE A 354 24.30 0.32 -28.42
N LYS A 355 24.95 0.00 -29.55
CA LYS A 355 25.42 1.01 -30.50
C LYS A 355 24.26 1.83 -31.06
N GLN A 356 23.19 1.17 -31.52
CA GLN A 356 22.00 1.84 -32.04
C GLN A 356 21.37 2.76 -30.99
N HIS A 357 21.21 2.27 -29.76
CA HIS A 357 20.64 3.04 -28.66
C HIS A 357 21.50 4.27 -28.28
N ILE A 358 22.82 4.08 -28.14
CA ILE A 358 23.75 5.18 -27.83
C ILE A 358 23.73 6.25 -28.94
N GLU A 359 23.74 5.84 -30.21
CA GLU A 359 23.68 6.76 -31.36
C GLU A 359 22.35 7.55 -31.39
N GLN A 360 21.22 6.88 -31.12
CA GLN A 360 19.92 7.53 -31.02
C GLN A 360 19.90 8.57 -29.88
N MET A 361 20.32 8.19 -28.67
CA MET A 361 20.38 9.11 -27.53
C MET A 361 21.31 10.29 -27.79
N ALA A 362 22.50 10.06 -28.34
CA ALA A 362 23.48 11.10 -28.62
C ALA A 362 22.98 12.13 -29.65
N SER A 363 22.20 11.68 -30.64
CA SER A 363 21.61 12.55 -31.66
C SER A 363 20.58 13.51 -31.08
N GLN A 364 19.80 13.06 -30.09
CA GLN A 364 18.73 13.81 -29.45
C GLN A 364 19.23 14.66 -28.25
N ALA A 365 20.38 14.32 -27.67
CA ALA A 365 20.94 15.00 -26.52
C ALA A 365 21.29 16.47 -26.81
N SER A 366 20.77 17.39 -26.00
CA SER A 366 20.99 18.84 -26.16
C SER A 366 21.47 19.52 -24.87
N SER A 367 21.29 18.88 -23.71
CA SER A 367 21.69 19.39 -22.42
C SER A 367 22.81 18.55 -21.78
N ARG A 368 23.49 19.12 -20.78
CA ARG A 368 24.50 18.39 -19.98
C ARG A 368 23.92 17.18 -19.25
N LYS A 369 22.64 17.25 -18.86
CA LYS A 369 21.91 16.12 -18.26
C LYS A 369 21.79 14.96 -19.26
N ASP A 370 21.46 15.25 -20.51
CA ASP A 370 21.34 14.25 -21.56
C ASP A 370 22.70 13.61 -21.90
N TYR A 371 23.76 14.41 -21.99
CA TYR A 371 25.12 13.91 -22.22
C TYR A 371 25.57 12.93 -21.13
N LYS A 372 25.28 13.24 -19.86
CA LYS A 372 25.54 12.32 -18.74
C LYS A 372 24.74 11.02 -18.86
N ALA A 373 23.50 11.07 -19.34
CA ALA A 373 22.69 9.89 -19.59
C ALA A 373 23.32 9.02 -20.69
N VAL A 374 23.76 9.60 -21.81
CA VAL A 374 24.48 8.86 -22.86
C VAL A 374 25.74 8.18 -22.31
N CYS A 375 26.56 8.92 -21.55
CA CYS A 375 27.78 8.38 -20.95
C CYS A 375 27.50 7.24 -19.96
N LYS A 376 26.36 7.29 -19.24
CA LYS A 376 25.91 6.19 -18.37
C LYS A 376 25.66 4.91 -19.17
N VAL A 377 25.01 5.01 -20.33
CA VAL A 377 24.75 3.86 -21.22
C VAL A 377 26.06 3.33 -21.82
N ILE A 378 26.99 4.21 -22.23
CA ILE A 378 28.31 3.77 -22.72
C ILE A 378 29.08 2.99 -21.63
N ARG A 379 29.05 3.45 -20.38
CA ARG A 379 29.64 2.70 -19.26
C ARG A 379 28.96 1.35 -19.02
N LEU A 380 27.64 1.28 -19.24
CA LEU A 380 26.90 0.01 -19.19
C LEU A 380 27.34 -0.94 -20.31
N PHE A 381 27.51 -0.41 -21.52
CA PHE A 381 28.04 -1.16 -22.66
C PHE A 381 29.46 -1.69 -22.38
N LYS A 382 30.32 -0.89 -21.74
CA LYS A 382 31.66 -1.33 -21.27
C LYS A 382 31.57 -2.52 -20.31
N LYS A 383 30.64 -2.48 -19.36
CA LYS A 383 30.39 -3.61 -18.43
C LYS A 383 29.89 -4.88 -19.13
N ALA A 384 29.21 -4.75 -20.28
CA ALA A 384 28.77 -5.90 -21.07
C ALA A 384 29.92 -6.67 -21.76
N GLY A 385 31.18 -6.22 -21.61
CA GLY A 385 32.34 -7.11 -21.72
C GLY A 385 33.33 -6.83 -22.84
N LYS A 386 33.32 -5.65 -23.49
CA LYS A 386 34.36 -5.29 -24.48
C LYS A 386 34.74 -3.80 -24.45
N ASP A 387 36.01 -3.52 -24.16
CA ASP A 387 36.57 -2.15 -24.18
C ASP A 387 36.78 -1.60 -25.60
N ALA A 388 37.19 -2.44 -26.56
CA ALA A 388 37.51 -1.97 -27.92
C ALA A 388 36.31 -1.36 -28.67
N PRO A 389 35.11 -1.97 -28.69
CA PRO A 389 33.90 -1.37 -29.29
C PRO A 389 33.46 -0.07 -28.60
N VAL A 390 33.70 0.05 -27.29
CA VAL A 390 33.38 1.28 -26.54
C VAL A 390 34.27 2.43 -27.00
N GLN A 391 35.58 2.19 -27.12
CA GLN A 391 36.52 3.19 -27.62
C GLN A 391 36.19 3.66 -29.04
N GLU A 392 35.76 2.74 -29.90
CA GLU A 392 35.31 3.07 -31.25
C GLU A 392 34.08 4.00 -31.25
N ILE A 393 33.07 3.70 -30.42
CA ILE A 393 31.87 4.55 -30.28
C ILE A 393 32.24 5.91 -29.70
N VAL A 394 33.06 5.97 -28.64
CA VAL A 394 33.49 7.24 -28.02
C VAL A 394 34.22 8.10 -29.06
N ARG A 395 35.16 7.52 -29.81
CA ARG A 395 35.86 8.22 -30.89
C ARG A 395 34.89 8.74 -31.95
N LYS A 396 33.96 7.90 -32.41
CA LYS A 396 32.93 8.29 -33.40
C LYS A 396 32.06 9.45 -32.90
N LEU A 397 31.66 9.44 -31.63
CA LEU A 397 30.85 10.53 -31.04
C LEU A 397 31.64 11.83 -30.91
N LEU A 398 32.92 11.76 -30.53
CA LEU A 398 33.81 12.93 -30.48
C LEU A 398 33.98 13.57 -31.86
N GLU A 399 34.11 12.76 -32.92
CA GLU A 399 34.21 13.22 -34.32
C GLU A 399 32.89 13.80 -34.85
N LEU A 400 31.74 13.21 -34.49
CA LEU A 400 30.42 13.65 -34.95
C LEU A 400 29.92 14.92 -34.26
N TYR A 401 30.31 15.17 -33.02
CA TYR A 401 29.82 16.30 -32.22
C TYR A 401 30.94 17.26 -31.76
N PRO A 402 31.78 17.81 -32.67
CA PRO A 402 32.94 18.62 -32.31
C PRO A 402 32.58 19.96 -31.66
N LYS A 403 31.33 20.43 -31.81
CA LYS A 403 30.83 21.70 -31.28
C LYS A 403 30.10 21.58 -29.93
N LYS A 404 29.85 20.35 -29.44
CA LYS A 404 29.18 20.11 -28.15
C LYS A 404 30.24 19.97 -27.05
N LEU A 405 30.85 21.07 -26.62
CA LEU A 405 31.98 21.08 -25.65
C LEU A 405 31.65 20.30 -24.37
N ALA A 406 30.50 20.57 -23.76
CA ALA A 406 30.06 19.85 -22.56
C ALA A 406 29.85 18.34 -22.80
N PHE A 407 29.58 17.90 -24.03
CA PHE A 407 29.49 16.47 -24.34
C PHE A 407 30.88 15.85 -24.49
N GLN A 408 31.83 16.56 -25.10
CA GLN A 408 33.23 16.13 -25.19
C GLN A 408 33.84 15.93 -23.80
N ASP A 409 33.61 16.87 -22.89
CA ASP A 409 34.08 16.78 -21.51
C ASP A 409 33.59 15.49 -20.84
N GLU A 410 32.29 15.18 -20.96
CA GLU A 410 31.69 13.99 -20.35
C GLU A 410 32.17 12.69 -21.04
N LEU A 411 32.36 12.69 -22.37
CA LEU A 411 32.90 11.54 -23.13
C LEU A 411 34.37 11.26 -22.80
N SER A 412 35.17 12.28 -22.48
CA SER A 412 36.59 12.13 -22.12
C SER A 412 36.80 11.41 -20.78
N GLN A 413 35.74 11.24 -19.98
CA GLN A 413 35.75 10.62 -18.65
C GLN A 413 35.25 9.16 -18.64
N ILE A 414 35.13 8.52 -19.80
CA ILE A 414 34.69 7.11 -19.98
C ILE A 414 35.90 6.19 -20.15
#